data_AF-G4NU49-F1
#
_entry.id   AF-G4NU49-F1
#
_cell.length_a   1.000
_cell.length_b   1.000
_cell.length_c   1.000
_cell.angle_alpha   90.00
_cell.angle_beta   90.00
_cell.angle_gamma   90.00
#
_symmetry.space_group_name_H-M   'P 1'
#
loop_
_entity.id
_entity.type
_entity.pdbx_description
1 polymer ?
#
loop_
_entity_poly.entity_id
_entity_poly.type
_entity_poly.pdbx_seq_one_letter_code
_entity_poly.pdbx_strand_id
1 'polypeptide(L)'
;MEANDFPKSYTFKALYKELGKPKHIFNFKKFEGYFSVICSVILVIICYKFINTNTENNMDYIVSTFQNMILYAIAGMLTMLGFVVSGLAIISGTIGYKVTHQMVLENNFKTLLSILFSFYYIGFIIGILIVSYVFCYFIMGINIQFNMPAFLLLVFLLSYGLFFTILYAVSLLGTCISMFTINYFYSNTNETTNEEVVEETAIKNDLNIILSDIRFNTILNTLLSKKVVTEDEFIDGLSKRINEDCPEEYKVEVRRLFREFYKLDRDI
;
A
#
# COMPACT_ATOMS: atom_id res chain seq x y z
N MET A 1 7.31 -24.61 -9.88
CA MET A 1 6.17 -24.71 -10.83
C MET A 1 5.00 -25.13 -9.98
N GLU A 2 3.98 -24.30 -9.73
CA GLU A 2 3.21 -23.50 -10.70
C GLU A 2 3.28 -22.00 -10.45
N ALA A 3 3.16 -21.28 -11.55
CA ALA A 3 3.17 -19.83 -11.64
C ALA A 3 1.73 -19.29 -11.55
N ASN A 4 1.59 -18.12 -10.90
CA ASN A 4 0.47 -17.20 -11.05
C ASN A 4 -0.90 -17.68 -10.55
N ASP A 5 -1.05 -17.77 -9.22
CA ASP A 5 -2.36 -17.59 -8.56
C ASP A 5 -2.65 -16.09 -8.34
N PHE A 6 -2.43 -15.29 -9.40
CA PHE A 6 -3.00 -13.94 -9.43
C PHE A 6 -4.49 -14.09 -9.79
N PRO A 7 -5.40 -13.40 -9.07
CA PRO A 7 -6.83 -13.45 -9.34
C PRO A 7 -7.11 -13.24 -10.84
N LYS A 8 -7.65 -14.25 -11.51
CA LYS A 8 -7.97 -14.22 -12.96
C LYS A 8 -8.98 -13.13 -13.32
N SER A 9 -9.64 -12.52 -12.34
CA SER A 9 -10.35 -11.26 -12.53
C SER A 9 -10.29 -10.40 -11.26
N TYR A 10 -9.98 -9.11 -11.43
CA TYR A 10 -10.05 -8.09 -10.37
C TYR A 10 -11.50 -7.66 -10.08
N THR A 11 -12.48 -8.53 -10.31
CA THR A 11 -13.90 -8.22 -10.12
C THR A 11 -14.28 -8.50 -8.67
N PHE A 12 -15.08 -7.63 -8.05
CA PHE A 12 -15.52 -7.72 -6.64
C PHE A 12 -15.91 -9.15 -6.21
N LYS A 13 -16.68 -9.85 -7.06
CA LYS A 13 -17.17 -11.21 -6.80
C LYS A 13 -16.07 -12.28 -6.80
N ALA A 14 -15.02 -12.11 -7.60
CA ALA A 14 -13.88 -13.01 -7.68
C ALA A 14 -12.96 -12.80 -6.46
N LEU A 15 -12.60 -11.56 -6.14
CA LEU A 15 -11.84 -11.20 -4.94
C LEU A 15 -12.55 -11.62 -3.64
N TYR A 16 -13.87 -11.45 -3.55
CA TYR A 16 -14.68 -11.91 -2.41
C TYR A 16 -14.64 -13.43 -2.23
N LYS A 17 -14.56 -14.19 -3.34
CA LYS A 17 -14.52 -15.66 -3.34
C LYS A 17 -13.13 -16.19 -3.00
N GLU A 18 -12.07 -15.50 -3.40
CA GLU A 18 -10.66 -15.92 -3.24
C GLU A 18 -10.02 -15.48 -1.90
N LEU A 19 -10.34 -14.27 -1.42
CA LEU A 19 -9.88 -13.81 -0.11
C LEU A 19 -10.69 -14.44 1.03
N GLY A 20 -11.87 -15.01 0.72
CA GLY A 20 -12.84 -15.46 1.71
C GLY A 20 -13.40 -14.28 2.51
N LYS A 21 -14.43 -14.52 3.32
CA LYS A 21 -14.91 -13.52 4.28
C LYS A 21 -13.68 -13.03 5.06
N PRO A 22 -13.36 -11.73 5.03
CA PRO A 22 -12.23 -11.22 5.79
C PRO A 22 -12.48 -11.54 7.26
N LYS A 23 -11.82 -12.59 7.75
CA LYS A 23 -11.97 -13.14 9.11
C LYS A 23 -11.68 -12.09 10.18
N HIS A 24 -10.99 -11.01 9.78
CA HIS A 24 -10.64 -9.86 10.60
C HIS A 24 -11.68 -8.72 10.63
N ILE A 25 -12.63 -8.69 9.68
CA ILE A 25 -13.61 -7.60 9.50
C ILE A 25 -15.00 -8.01 10.00
N PHE A 26 -15.35 -9.29 9.88
CA PHE A 26 -16.65 -9.83 10.29
C PHE A 26 -16.66 -10.48 11.68
N ASN A 27 -15.73 -10.09 12.54
CA ASN A 27 -15.78 -10.51 13.94
C ASN A 27 -16.68 -9.52 14.70
N PHE A 28 -17.98 -9.82 14.78
CA PHE A 28 -19.00 -9.14 15.60
C PHE A 28 -18.68 -9.13 17.12
N LYS A 29 -17.46 -9.51 17.49
CA LYS A 29 -16.85 -9.45 18.83
C LYS A 29 -15.90 -8.26 19.01
N LYS A 30 -15.64 -7.43 17.99
CA LYS A 30 -14.86 -6.20 18.14
C LYS A 30 -15.68 -5.08 18.78
N PHE A 31 -15.00 -4.27 19.59
CA PHE A 31 -15.52 -3.14 20.36
C PHE A 31 -16.52 -2.26 19.60
N GLU A 32 -16.25 -2.00 18.31
CA GLU A 32 -17.06 -1.16 17.44
C GLU A 32 -18.53 -1.61 17.33
N GLY A 33 -18.77 -2.91 17.12
CA GLY A 33 -20.12 -3.44 16.93
C GLY A 33 -20.92 -3.50 18.23
N TYR A 34 -20.26 -3.82 19.35
CA TYR A 34 -20.92 -3.82 20.66
C TYR A 34 -21.24 -2.41 21.12
N PHE A 35 -20.29 -1.48 20.95
CA PHE A 35 -20.46 -0.09 21.32
C PHE A 35 -21.50 0.62 20.44
N SER A 36 -21.54 0.33 19.13
CA SER A 36 -22.57 0.90 18.25
C SER A 36 -23.98 0.45 18.61
N VAL A 37 -24.16 -0.83 19.01
CA VAL A 37 -25.46 -1.31 19.52
C VAL A 37 -25.85 -0.55 20.78
N ILE A 38 -24.97 -0.40 21.76
CA ILE A 38 -25.27 0.35 22.99
C ILE A 38 -25.68 1.79 22.67
N CYS A 39 -24.91 2.50 21.85
CA CYS A 39 -25.23 3.87 21.45
C CYS A 39 -26.58 3.97 20.72
N SER A 40 -26.88 3.02 19.83
CA SER A 40 -28.16 2.99 19.11
C SER A 40 -29.36 2.74 20.04
N VAL A 41 -29.23 1.83 21.02
CA VAL A 41 -30.29 1.57 22.01
C VAL A 41 -30.56 2.81 22.86
N ILE A 42 -29.51 3.47 23.33
CA ILE A 42 -29.63 4.72 24.11
C ILE A 42 -30.36 5.79 23.28
N LEU A 43 -29.98 5.96 22.02
CA LEU A 43 -30.60 6.94 21.13
C LEU A 43 -32.08 6.62 20.88
N VAL A 44 -32.44 5.35 20.68
CA VAL A 44 -33.84 4.93 20.53
C VAL A 44 -34.66 5.23 21.78
N ILE A 45 -34.12 5.01 22.98
CA ILE A 45 -34.82 5.33 24.24
C ILE A 45 -35.08 6.84 24.34
N ILE A 46 -34.09 7.67 23.98
CA ILE A 46 -34.22 9.13 23.95
C ILE A 46 -35.29 9.54 22.94
N CYS A 47 -35.27 9.00 21.72
CA CYS A 47 -36.27 9.27 20.69
C CYS A 47 -37.68 8.84 21.12
N TYR A 48 -37.83 7.67 21.76
CA TYR A 48 -39.10 7.19 22.29
C TYR A 48 -39.68 8.15 23.33
N LYS A 49 -38.87 8.58 24.29
CA LYS A 49 -39.27 9.57 25.30
C LYS A 49 -39.63 10.91 24.66
N PHE A 50 -38.81 11.39 23.71
CA PHE A 50 -39.04 12.65 23.00
C PHE A 50 -40.38 12.66 22.27
N ILE A 51 -40.72 11.57 21.57
CA ILE A 51 -42.01 11.44 20.86
C ILE A 51 -43.15 11.45 21.88
N ASN A 52 -43.15 10.55 22.85
CA ASN A 52 -44.25 10.43 23.81
C ASN A 52 -44.51 11.71 24.62
N THR A 53 -43.48 12.53 24.88
CA THR A 53 -43.65 13.80 25.60
C THR A 53 -44.25 14.90 24.71
N ASN A 54 -44.06 14.85 23.38
CA ASN A 54 -44.47 15.93 22.47
C ASN A 54 -45.66 15.57 21.56
N THR A 55 -46.10 14.31 21.54
CA THR A 55 -47.19 13.82 20.66
C THR A 55 -48.52 14.53 20.88
N GLU A 56 -48.85 14.95 22.10
CA GLU A 56 -50.18 15.53 22.39
C GLU A 56 -50.41 16.92 21.77
N ASN A 57 -49.37 17.68 21.40
CA ASN A 57 -49.54 19.07 20.96
C ASN A 57 -48.69 19.52 19.75
N ASN A 58 -47.65 18.79 19.32
CA ASN A 58 -46.67 19.34 18.36
C ASN A 58 -46.11 18.31 17.36
N MET A 59 -46.95 17.66 16.54
CA MET A 59 -46.48 16.68 15.54
C MET A 59 -45.54 17.30 14.48
N ASP A 60 -45.81 18.52 14.04
CA ASP A 60 -44.95 19.23 13.06
C ASP A 60 -43.55 19.52 13.63
N TYR A 61 -43.46 19.78 14.94
CA TYR A 61 -42.19 19.95 15.64
C TYR A 61 -41.39 18.64 15.69
N ILE A 62 -42.06 17.51 15.91
CA ILE A 62 -41.43 16.19 15.91
C ILE A 62 -40.87 15.90 14.51
N VAL A 63 -41.69 16.05 13.46
CA VAL A 63 -41.28 15.77 12.07
C VAL A 63 -40.11 16.65 11.65
N SER A 64 -40.20 17.96 11.88
CA SER A 64 -39.13 18.89 11.53
C SER A 64 -37.83 18.60 12.29
N THR A 65 -37.91 18.23 13.58
CA THR A 65 -36.73 17.85 14.37
C THR A 65 -36.04 16.62 13.80
N PHE A 66 -36.80 15.57 13.47
CA PHE A 66 -36.23 14.35 12.88
C PHE A 66 -35.69 14.57 11.46
N GLN A 67 -36.36 15.38 10.63
CA GLN A 67 -35.86 15.76 9.31
C GLN A 67 -34.52 16.48 9.40
N ASN A 68 -34.38 17.41 10.36
CA ASN A 68 -33.11 18.10 10.61
C ASN A 68 -32.01 17.14 11.08
N MET A 69 -32.33 16.20 11.99
CA MET A 69 -31.39 15.17 12.41
C MET A 69 -30.93 14.29 11.24
N ILE A 70 -31.85 13.90 10.35
CA ILE A 70 -31.52 13.15 9.13
C ILE A 70 -30.61 13.98 8.21
N LEU A 71 -30.91 15.27 8.03
CA LEU A 71 -30.11 16.14 7.17
C LEU A 71 -28.66 16.28 7.70
N TYR A 72 -28.50 16.46 9.02
CA TYR A 72 -27.17 16.48 9.64
C TYR A 72 -26.46 15.12 9.56
N ALA A 73 -27.20 14.02 9.68
CA ALA A 73 -26.65 12.68 9.49
C ALA A 73 -26.14 12.49 8.05
N ILE A 74 -26.91 12.92 7.03
CA ILE A 74 -26.48 12.87 5.62
C ILE A 74 -25.19 13.67 5.43
N ALA A 75 -25.13 14.90 5.94
CA ALA A 75 -23.94 15.74 5.86
C ALA A 75 -22.72 15.06 6.54
N GLY A 76 -22.91 14.48 7.73
CA GLY A 76 -21.87 13.74 8.44
C GLY A 76 -21.38 12.50 7.67
N MET A 77 -22.30 11.74 7.05
CA MET A 77 -21.97 10.55 6.27
C MET A 77 -21.23 10.88 4.96
N LEU A 78 -21.58 11.99 4.30
CA LEU A 78 -20.83 12.50 3.15
C LEU A 78 -19.39 12.87 3.52
N THR A 79 -19.20 13.54 4.66
CA THR A 79 -17.87 13.84 5.21
C THR A 79 -17.10 12.56 5.51
N MET A 80 -17.75 11.54 6.09
CA MET A 80 -17.13 10.24 6.33
C MET A 80 -16.73 9.52 5.05
N LEU A 81 -17.56 9.60 4.00
CA LEU A 81 -17.21 9.03 2.70
C LEU A 81 -15.93 9.68 2.15
N GLY A 82 -15.84 11.02 2.22
CA GLY A 82 -14.63 11.75 1.84
C GLY A 82 -13.41 11.34 2.67
N PHE A 83 -13.59 11.16 3.98
CA PHE A 83 -12.53 10.66 4.86
C PHE A 83 -12.03 9.26 4.45
N VAL A 84 -12.93 8.31 4.17
CA VAL A 84 -12.58 6.95 3.74
C VAL A 84 -11.85 6.97 2.40
N VAL A 85 -12.32 7.78 1.43
CA VAL A 85 -11.66 7.93 0.12
C VAL A 85 -10.25 8.51 0.28
N SER A 86 -10.08 9.55 1.10
CA SER A 86 -8.76 10.11 1.40
C SER A 86 -7.84 9.11 2.09
N GLY A 87 -8.35 8.33 3.06
CA GLY A 87 -7.58 7.28 3.72
C GLY A 87 -7.10 6.20 2.75
N LEU A 88 -7.98 5.78 1.82
CA LEU A 88 -7.61 4.85 0.76
C LEU A 88 -6.55 5.44 -0.18
N ALA A 89 -6.65 6.71 -0.52
CA ALA A 89 -5.66 7.41 -1.34
C ALA A 89 -4.29 7.49 -0.65
N ILE A 90 -4.26 7.77 0.67
CA ILE A 90 -3.03 7.78 1.46
C ILE A 90 -2.38 6.38 1.45
N ILE A 91 -3.15 5.32 1.71
CA ILE A 91 -2.63 3.95 1.67
C ILE A 91 -2.10 3.63 0.27
N SER A 92 -2.90 3.89 -0.77
CA SER A 92 -2.49 3.62 -2.15
C SER A 92 -1.27 4.44 -2.58
N GLY A 93 -1.10 5.67 -2.10
CA GLY A 93 0.03 6.54 -2.43
C GLY A 93 1.29 6.23 -1.63
N THR A 94 1.15 5.71 -0.41
CA THR A 94 2.28 5.32 0.44
C THR A 94 2.84 3.94 0.09
N ILE A 95 2.04 3.07 -0.53
CA ILE A 95 2.50 1.77 -1.05
C ILE A 95 3.38 2.00 -2.29
N GLY A 96 4.70 2.06 -2.08
CA GLY A 96 5.68 2.09 -3.18
C GLY A 96 5.87 0.72 -3.84
N TYR A 97 6.37 0.71 -5.08
CA TYR A 97 6.69 -0.52 -5.83
C TYR A 97 7.57 -1.50 -5.01
N LYS A 98 8.52 -0.97 -4.24
CA LYS A 98 9.43 -1.73 -3.39
C LYS A 98 8.68 -2.52 -2.30
N VAL A 99 7.72 -1.90 -1.60
CA VAL A 99 6.94 -2.55 -0.53
C VAL A 99 5.99 -3.58 -1.11
N THR A 100 5.36 -3.29 -2.25
CA THR A 100 4.50 -4.28 -2.94
C THR A 100 5.30 -5.50 -3.38
N HIS A 101 6.50 -5.32 -3.93
CA HIS A 101 7.35 -6.42 -4.37
C HIS A 101 7.84 -7.27 -3.19
N GLN A 102 8.20 -6.64 -2.07
CA GLN A 102 8.63 -7.34 -0.85
C GLN A 102 7.46 -8.10 -0.19
N MET A 103 6.26 -7.51 -0.16
CA MET A 103 5.05 -8.19 0.33
C MET A 103 4.58 -9.35 -0.57
N VAL A 104 4.83 -9.28 -1.88
CA VAL A 104 4.60 -10.41 -2.80
C VAL A 104 5.60 -11.54 -2.53
N LEU A 105 6.87 -11.22 -2.29
CA LEU A 105 7.90 -12.20 -1.93
C LEU A 105 7.60 -12.89 -0.59
N GLU A 106 7.01 -12.18 0.36
CA GLU A 106 6.64 -12.71 1.68
C GLU A 106 5.24 -13.36 1.76
N ASN A 107 4.51 -13.53 0.64
CA ASN A 107 3.10 -13.98 0.61
C ASN A 107 2.11 -13.10 1.41
N ASN A 108 2.53 -11.90 1.84
CA ASN A 108 1.73 -10.96 2.63
C ASN A 108 0.88 -10.01 1.77
N PHE A 109 0.97 -10.11 0.44
CA PHE A 109 0.15 -9.33 -0.50
C PHE A 109 -1.36 -9.47 -0.25
N LYS A 110 -1.80 -10.65 0.21
CA LYS A 110 -3.21 -10.90 0.57
C LYS A 110 -3.68 -10.02 1.74
N THR A 111 -2.80 -9.73 2.70
CA THR A 111 -3.09 -8.86 3.85
C THR A 111 -3.26 -7.41 3.41
N LEU A 112 -2.36 -6.91 2.56
CA LEU A 112 -2.46 -5.58 1.98
C LEU A 112 -3.78 -5.40 1.21
N LEU A 113 -4.08 -6.34 0.32
CA LEU A 113 -5.30 -6.33 -0.48
C LEU A 113 -6.55 -6.42 0.39
N SER A 114 -6.51 -7.16 1.51
CA SER A 114 -7.59 -7.19 2.50
C SER A 114 -7.83 -5.84 3.16
N ILE A 115 -6.78 -5.04 3.40
CA ILE A 115 -6.92 -3.69 3.94
C ILE A 115 -7.59 -2.78 2.91
N LEU A 116 -7.11 -2.75 1.65
CA LEU A 116 -7.75 -1.97 0.58
C LEU A 116 -9.22 -2.36 0.38
N PHE A 117 -9.53 -3.66 0.44
CA PHE A 117 -10.89 -4.16 0.36
C PHE A 117 -11.76 -3.70 1.55
N SER A 118 -11.17 -3.52 2.73
CA SER A 118 -11.86 -3.00 3.93
C SER A 118 -12.34 -1.57 3.73
N PHE A 119 -11.51 -0.71 3.11
CA PHE A 119 -11.84 0.67 2.75
C PHE A 119 -12.96 0.73 1.71
N TYR A 120 -12.87 -0.10 0.68
CA TYR A 120 -13.91 -0.18 -0.34
C TYR A 120 -15.25 -0.63 0.27
N TYR A 121 -15.23 -1.67 1.11
CA TYR A 121 -16.43 -2.23 1.72
C TYR A 121 -17.15 -1.21 2.62
N ILE A 122 -16.45 -0.50 3.50
CA ILE A 122 -17.09 0.53 4.33
C ILE A 122 -17.60 1.71 3.50
N GLY A 123 -16.86 2.14 2.47
CA GLY A 123 -17.31 3.19 1.56
C GLY A 123 -18.62 2.81 0.86
N PHE A 124 -18.77 1.54 0.48
CA PHE A 124 -20.01 1.01 -0.07
C PHE A 124 -21.17 1.03 0.94
N ILE A 125 -20.93 0.61 2.19
CA ILE A 125 -21.93 0.68 3.27
C ILE A 125 -22.36 2.12 3.56
N ILE A 126 -21.41 3.06 3.59
CA ILE A 126 -21.68 4.50 3.74
C ILE A 126 -22.58 5.00 2.61
N GLY A 127 -22.29 4.62 1.36
CA GLY A 127 -23.10 4.99 0.21
C GLY A 127 -24.54 4.48 0.33
N ILE A 128 -24.74 3.22 0.73
CA ILE A 128 -26.08 2.66 0.97
C ILE A 128 -26.80 3.43 2.09
N LEU A 129 -26.11 3.76 3.19
CA LEU A 129 -26.69 4.49 4.30
C LEU A 129 -27.12 5.91 3.88
N ILE A 130 -26.30 6.63 3.12
CA ILE A 130 -26.67 7.97 2.59
C ILE A 130 -27.97 7.89 1.79
N VAL A 131 -28.06 6.94 0.86
CA VAL A 131 -29.27 6.72 0.05
C VAL A 131 -30.47 6.38 0.95
N SER A 132 -30.28 5.52 1.94
CA SER A 132 -31.32 5.17 2.92
C SER A 132 -31.80 6.38 3.72
N TYR A 133 -30.91 7.26 4.16
CA TYR A 133 -31.26 8.50 4.87
C TYR A 133 -32.05 9.46 3.98
N VAL A 134 -31.67 9.61 2.72
CA VAL A 134 -32.41 10.43 1.74
C VAL A 134 -33.83 9.91 1.55
N PHE A 135 -34.01 8.59 1.40
CA PHE A 135 -35.36 8.00 1.33
C PHE A 135 -36.17 8.27 2.60
N CYS A 136 -35.55 8.12 3.78
CA CYS A 136 -36.24 8.38 5.05
C CYS A 136 -36.65 9.85 5.20
N TYR A 137 -35.84 10.79 4.72
CA TYR A 137 -36.17 12.21 4.70
C TYR A 137 -37.45 12.48 3.90
N PHE A 138 -37.56 11.93 2.68
CA PHE A 138 -38.75 12.09 1.86
C PHE A 138 -39.97 11.37 2.44
N ILE A 139 -39.80 10.16 2.97
CA ILE A 139 -40.89 9.40 3.60
C ILE A 139 -41.49 10.18 4.78
N MET A 140 -40.68 10.85 5.59
CA MET A 140 -41.18 11.72 6.67
C MET A 140 -41.99 12.93 6.17
N GLY A 141 -41.77 13.38 4.94
CA GLY A 141 -42.54 14.46 4.32
C GLY A 141 -43.90 14.01 3.78
N ILE A 142 -44.17 12.70 3.71
CA ILE A 142 -45.46 12.17 3.26
C ILE A 142 -46.40 12.05 4.46
N ASN A 143 -47.62 12.55 4.31
CA ASN A 143 -48.66 12.51 5.35
C ASN A 143 -49.29 11.09 5.46
N ILE A 144 -48.51 10.12 5.92
CA ILE A 144 -48.91 8.72 6.16
C ILE A 144 -49.26 8.56 7.65
N GLN A 145 -50.21 7.67 7.97
CA GLN A 145 -50.50 7.32 9.36
C GLN A 145 -49.24 6.87 10.11
N PHE A 146 -48.97 7.53 11.23
CA PHE A 146 -47.77 7.32 12.01
C PHE A 146 -47.79 5.97 12.73
N ASN A 147 -46.91 5.05 12.31
CA ASN A 147 -46.75 3.74 12.93
C ASN A 147 -45.53 3.72 13.86
N MET A 148 -45.78 3.88 15.16
CA MET A 148 -44.74 4.03 16.19
C MET A 148 -43.70 2.87 16.24
N PRO A 149 -44.08 1.57 16.29
CA PRO A 149 -43.10 0.49 16.32
C PRO A 149 -42.24 0.41 15.05
N ALA A 150 -42.83 0.65 13.87
CA ALA A 150 -42.08 0.65 12.60
C ALA A 150 -41.07 1.80 12.56
N PHE A 151 -41.47 2.97 13.07
CA PHE A 151 -40.59 4.13 13.20
C PHE A 151 -39.39 3.86 14.12
N LEU A 152 -39.63 3.30 15.32
CA LEU A 152 -38.55 2.99 16.27
C LEU A 152 -37.57 1.96 15.72
N LEU A 153 -38.07 0.94 15.00
CA LEU A 153 -37.23 -0.05 14.33
C LEU A 153 -36.34 0.61 13.26
N LEU A 154 -36.90 1.53 12.46
CA LEU A 154 -36.16 2.28 11.46
C LEU A 154 -35.06 3.16 12.11
N VAL A 155 -35.40 3.88 13.18
CA VAL A 155 -34.44 4.70 13.93
C VAL A 155 -33.32 3.85 14.51
N PHE A 156 -33.64 2.68 15.06
CA PHE A 156 -32.64 1.73 15.56
C PHE A 156 -31.67 1.31 14.44
N LEU A 157 -32.20 0.89 13.28
CA LEU A 157 -31.38 0.41 12.17
C LEU A 157 -30.45 1.50 11.61
N LEU A 158 -30.98 2.72 11.42
CA LEU A 158 -30.21 3.85 10.91
C LEU A 158 -29.15 4.31 11.92
N SER A 159 -29.52 4.47 13.19
CA SER A 159 -28.58 4.89 14.24
C SER A 159 -27.48 3.85 14.46
N TYR A 160 -27.81 2.56 14.44
CA TYR A 160 -26.81 1.49 14.46
C TYR A 160 -25.82 1.63 13.30
N GLY A 161 -26.31 1.81 12.08
CA GLY A 161 -25.47 2.00 10.89
C GLY A 161 -24.56 3.22 10.99
N LEU A 162 -25.07 4.35 11.49
CA LEU A 162 -24.32 5.57 11.72
C LEU A 162 -23.20 5.37 12.74
N PHE A 163 -23.51 4.88 13.94
CA PHE A 163 -22.48 4.68 14.98
C PHE A 163 -21.45 3.62 14.57
N PHE A 164 -21.91 2.53 13.94
CA PHE A 164 -21.00 1.51 13.41
C PHE A 164 -20.01 2.10 12.43
N THR A 165 -20.50 2.90 11.48
CA THR A 165 -19.64 3.55 10.47
C THR A 165 -18.62 4.49 11.12
N ILE A 166 -19.04 5.28 12.12
CA ILE A 166 -18.16 6.20 12.83
C ILE A 166 -17.01 5.45 13.49
N LEU A 167 -17.32 4.43 14.28
CA LEU A 167 -16.31 3.67 15.03
C LEU A 167 -15.39 2.90 14.09
N TYR A 168 -15.95 2.33 13.02
CA TYR A 168 -15.18 1.61 12.03
C TYR A 168 -14.22 2.55 11.26
N ALA A 169 -14.64 3.78 10.96
CA ALA A 169 -13.77 4.79 10.34
C ALA A 169 -12.56 5.11 11.24
N VAL A 170 -12.74 5.21 12.56
CA VAL A 170 -11.64 5.39 13.53
C VAL A 170 -10.69 4.18 13.52
N SER A 171 -11.23 2.96 13.45
CA SER A 171 -10.43 1.72 13.35
C SER A 171 -9.58 1.69 12.06
N LEU A 172 -10.15 2.17 10.96
CA LEU A 172 -9.44 2.31 9.68
C LEU A 172 -8.31 3.34 9.74
N LEU A 173 -8.51 4.45 10.46
CA LEU A 173 -7.44 5.44 10.68
C LEU A 173 -6.24 4.81 11.38
N GLY A 174 -6.47 3.98 12.40
CA GLY A 174 -5.41 3.21 13.05
C GLY A 174 -4.66 2.31 12.07
N THR A 175 -5.39 1.68 11.14
CA THR A 175 -4.80 0.84 10.08
C THR A 175 -3.96 1.66 9.10
N CYS A 176 -4.39 2.86 8.70
CA CYS A 176 -3.60 3.78 7.88
C CYS A 176 -2.26 4.11 8.53
N ILE A 177 -2.29 4.44 9.83
CA ILE A 177 -1.09 4.79 10.60
C ILE A 177 -0.14 3.58 10.66
N SER A 178 -0.64 2.39 10.99
CA SER A 178 0.19 1.18 11.01
C SER A 178 0.82 0.90 9.65
N MET A 179 0.07 1.07 8.55
CA MET A 179 0.60 0.88 7.20
C MET A 179 1.69 1.90 6.85
N PHE A 180 1.48 3.17 7.22
CA PHE A 180 2.48 4.22 7.07
C PHE A 180 3.77 3.89 7.85
N THR A 181 3.64 3.42 9.09
CA THR A 181 4.79 3.00 9.91
C THR A 181 5.53 1.83 9.30
N ILE A 182 4.81 0.81 8.80
CA ILE A 182 5.43 -0.33 8.10
C ILE A 182 6.21 0.16 6.88
N ASN A 183 5.59 1.00 6.04
CA ASN A 183 6.26 1.55 4.87
C ASN A 183 7.53 2.34 5.23
N TYR A 184 7.48 3.13 6.30
CA TYR A 184 8.63 3.88 6.80
C TYR A 184 9.78 2.96 7.23
N PHE A 185 9.51 1.93 8.04
CA PHE A 185 10.54 0.97 8.47
C PHE A 185 11.16 0.20 7.30
N TYR A 186 10.34 -0.33 6.40
CA TYR A 186 10.84 -1.08 5.23
C TYR A 186 11.63 -0.19 4.26
N SER A 187 11.26 1.07 4.11
CA SER A 187 12.03 2.01 3.27
C SER A 187 13.41 2.26 3.87
N ASN A 188 13.50 2.48 5.19
CA ASN A 188 14.75 2.74 5.89
C ASN A 188 15.70 1.53 5.92
N THR A 189 15.18 0.33 6.19
CA THR A 189 16.00 -0.90 6.24
C THR A 189 16.59 -1.24 4.87
N ASN A 190 15.82 -1.04 3.79
CA ASN A 190 16.33 -1.28 2.44
C ASN A 190 17.34 -0.22 1.98
N GLU A 191 17.28 1.01 2.48
CA GLU A 191 18.33 2.02 2.23
C GLU A 191 19.65 1.63 2.90
N THR A 192 19.61 1.16 4.16
CA THR A 192 20.81 0.67 4.86
C THR A 192 21.39 -0.59 4.19
N THR A 193 20.55 -1.54 3.77
CA THR A 193 21.02 -2.75 3.07
C THR A 193 21.52 -2.46 1.66
N ASN A 194 20.93 -1.52 0.91
CA ASN A 194 21.46 -1.16 -0.41
C ASN A 194 22.74 -0.33 -0.32
N GLU A 195 22.92 0.52 0.70
CA GLU A 195 24.18 1.22 0.95
C GLU A 195 25.29 0.23 1.36
N GLU A 196 25.02 -0.69 2.30
CA GLU A 196 25.99 -1.72 2.70
C GLU A 196 26.33 -2.69 1.55
N VAL A 197 25.36 -3.10 0.74
CA VAL A 197 25.60 -4.01 -0.41
C VAL A 197 26.31 -3.28 -1.56
N VAL A 198 26.05 -2.00 -1.80
CA VAL A 198 26.78 -1.20 -2.81
C VAL A 198 28.21 -0.93 -2.35
N GLU A 199 28.42 -0.64 -1.06
CA GLU A 199 29.76 -0.46 -0.49
C GLU A 199 30.55 -1.78 -0.49
N GLU A 200 29.95 -2.90 -0.09
CA GLU A 200 30.61 -4.21 -0.10
C GLU A 200 30.94 -4.68 -1.53
N THR A 201 30.06 -4.44 -2.51
CA THR A 201 30.32 -4.79 -3.92
C THR A 201 31.36 -3.90 -4.59
N ALA A 202 31.40 -2.60 -4.25
CA ALA A 202 32.45 -1.69 -4.72
C ALA A 202 33.82 -2.09 -4.15
N ILE A 203 33.92 -2.33 -2.84
CA ILE A 203 35.16 -2.79 -2.19
C ILE A 203 35.63 -4.12 -2.78
N LYS A 204 34.71 -5.07 -3.02
CA LYS A 204 35.04 -6.38 -3.58
C LYS A 204 35.50 -6.31 -5.03
N ASN A 205 34.97 -5.38 -5.82
CA ASN A 205 35.45 -5.11 -7.18
C ASN A 205 36.84 -4.47 -7.17
N ASP A 206 37.09 -3.47 -6.33
CA ASP A 206 38.41 -2.85 -6.19
C ASP A 206 39.46 -3.88 -5.72
N LEU A 207 39.10 -4.74 -4.77
CA LEU A 207 40.00 -5.81 -4.30
C LEU A 207 40.31 -6.83 -5.40
N ASN A 208 39.34 -7.16 -6.25
CA ASN A 208 39.53 -8.08 -7.37
C ASN A 208 40.42 -7.48 -8.46
N ILE A 209 40.32 -6.18 -8.72
CA ILE A 209 41.21 -5.46 -9.65
C ILE A 209 42.65 -5.52 -9.10
N ILE A 210 42.85 -5.15 -7.83
CA ILE A 210 44.17 -5.20 -7.18
C ILE A 210 44.75 -6.62 -7.19
N LEU A 211 43.93 -7.65 -6.90
CA LEU A 211 44.35 -9.04 -6.93
C LEU A 211 44.74 -9.48 -8.35
N SER A 212 44.02 -9.02 -9.37
CA SER A 212 44.33 -9.31 -10.76
C SER A 212 45.66 -8.68 -11.19
N ASP A 213 45.92 -7.44 -10.77
CA ASP A 213 47.18 -6.73 -11.04
C ASP A 213 48.36 -7.41 -10.36
N ILE A 214 48.21 -7.83 -9.10
CA ILE A 214 49.26 -8.57 -8.38
C ILE A 214 49.56 -9.89 -9.10
N ARG A 215 48.53 -10.63 -9.52
CA ARG A 215 48.71 -11.90 -10.26
C ARG A 215 49.40 -11.66 -11.60
N PHE A 216 48.95 -10.65 -12.35
CA PHE A 216 49.51 -10.31 -13.65
C PHE A 216 50.98 -9.88 -13.53
N ASN A 217 51.30 -8.98 -12.61
CA ASN A 217 52.66 -8.52 -12.35
C ASN A 217 53.56 -9.65 -11.86
N THR A 218 53.05 -10.57 -11.05
CA THR A 218 53.81 -11.75 -10.59
C THR A 218 54.13 -12.67 -11.77
N ILE A 219 53.15 -12.95 -12.63
CA ILE A 219 53.35 -13.77 -13.83
C ILE A 219 54.35 -13.09 -14.78
N LEU A 220 54.18 -11.80 -15.04
CA LEU A 220 55.05 -11.00 -15.91
C LEU A 220 56.49 -10.98 -15.38
N ASN A 221 56.69 -10.68 -14.10
CA ASN A 221 58.01 -10.70 -13.48
C ASN A 221 58.64 -12.10 -13.50
N THR A 222 57.83 -13.15 -13.37
CA THR A 222 58.33 -14.54 -13.45
C THR A 222 58.75 -14.90 -14.87
N LEU A 223 58.02 -14.45 -15.89
CA LEU A 223 58.33 -14.68 -17.30
C LEU A 223 59.58 -13.90 -17.75
N LEU A 224 59.70 -12.64 -17.32
CA LEU A 224 60.85 -11.77 -17.61
C LEU A 224 62.11 -12.21 -16.87
N SER A 225 61.99 -12.56 -15.57
CA SER A 225 63.15 -13.02 -14.77
C SER A 225 63.73 -14.35 -15.24
N LYS A 226 62.91 -15.22 -15.85
CA LYS A 226 63.37 -16.47 -16.47
C LYS A 226 63.78 -16.34 -17.95
N LYS A 227 63.76 -15.12 -18.52
CA LYS A 227 64.04 -14.83 -19.94
C LYS A 227 63.28 -15.72 -20.93
N VAL A 228 62.04 -16.09 -20.59
CA VAL A 228 61.21 -16.97 -21.43
C VAL A 228 60.59 -16.20 -22.60
N VAL A 229 60.39 -14.88 -22.43
CA VAL A 229 59.79 -13.98 -23.43
C VAL A 229 60.62 -12.69 -23.46
N THR A 230 60.94 -12.18 -24.65
CA THR A 230 61.56 -10.85 -24.81
C THR A 230 60.50 -9.75 -24.75
N GLU A 231 60.90 -8.53 -24.38
CA GLU A 231 59.97 -7.40 -24.22
C GLU A 231 59.13 -7.14 -25.48
N ASP A 232 59.77 -7.26 -26.65
CA ASP A 232 59.13 -7.10 -27.96
C ASP A 232 58.08 -8.19 -28.25
N GLU A 233 58.37 -9.46 -27.93
CA GLU A 233 57.42 -10.57 -28.12
C GLU A 233 56.18 -10.44 -27.21
N PHE A 234 56.36 -9.87 -26.03
CA PHE A 234 55.26 -9.61 -25.11
C PHE A 234 54.36 -8.47 -25.61
N ILE A 235 54.94 -7.38 -26.11
CA ILE A 235 54.20 -6.23 -26.64
C ILE A 235 53.38 -6.63 -27.88
N ASP A 236 53.98 -7.40 -28.80
CA ASP A 236 53.28 -7.90 -29.99
C ASP A 236 52.14 -8.85 -29.63
N GLY A 237 52.36 -9.75 -28.67
CA GLY A 237 51.32 -10.67 -28.18
C GLY A 237 50.16 -9.95 -27.50
N LEU A 238 50.44 -8.87 -26.76
CA LEU A 238 49.41 -8.08 -26.09
C LEU A 238 48.60 -7.24 -27.09
N SER A 239 49.28 -6.62 -28.06
CA SER A 239 48.65 -5.90 -29.18
C SER A 239 47.66 -6.79 -29.93
N LYS A 240 48.08 -8.02 -30.24
CA LYS A 240 47.23 -9.00 -30.91
C LYS A 240 45.97 -9.33 -30.10
N ARG A 241 46.10 -9.55 -28.79
CA ARG A 241 44.93 -9.81 -27.93
C ARG A 241 44.01 -8.61 -27.76
N ILE A 242 44.52 -7.38 -27.71
CA ILE A 242 43.68 -6.18 -27.71
C ILE A 242 42.84 -6.12 -29.00
N ASN A 243 43.40 -6.54 -30.13
CA ASN A 243 42.68 -6.56 -31.40
C ASN A 243 41.64 -7.69 -31.50
N GLU A 244 41.92 -8.86 -30.91
CA GLU A 244 41.05 -10.04 -30.98
C GLU A 244 39.97 -10.07 -29.89
N ASP A 245 40.29 -9.69 -28.64
CA ASP A 245 39.45 -9.93 -27.46
C ASP A 245 38.70 -8.67 -26.95
N CYS A 246 39.11 -7.46 -27.37
CA CYS A 246 38.48 -6.21 -26.88
C CYS A 246 37.25 -5.82 -27.73
N PRO A 247 36.14 -5.35 -27.13
CA PRO A 247 35.01 -4.82 -27.89
C PRO A 247 35.39 -3.55 -28.67
N GLU A 248 34.88 -3.39 -29.90
CA GLU A 248 35.27 -2.29 -30.82
C GLU A 248 35.12 -0.88 -30.22
N GLU A 249 34.13 -0.66 -29.36
CA GLU A 249 33.89 0.64 -28.70
C GLU A 249 35.03 1.06 -27.76
N TYR A 250 35.78 0.11 -27.19
CA TYR A 250 36.82 0.39 -26.20
C TYR A 250 38.26 0.23 -26.73
N LYS A 251 38.44 -0.32 -27.95
CA LYS A 251 39.77 -0.59 -28.54
C LYS A 251 40.64 0.66 -28.62
N VAL A 252 40.07 1.79 -29.03
CA VAL A 252 40.82 3.05 -29.23
C VAL A 252 41.35 3.57 -27.89
N GLU A 253 40.52 3.53 -26.85
CA GLU A 253 40.87 4.04 -25.52
C GLU A 253 41.86 3.12 -24.79
N VAL A 254 41.68 1.80 -24.92
CA VAL A 254 42.61 0.80 -24.37
C VAL A 254 43.99 0.91 -25.02
N ARG A 255 44.08 1.12 -26.34
CA ARG A 255 45.37 1.37 -27.02
C ARG A 255 46.04 2.65 -26.53
N ARG A 256 45.27 3.71 -26.29
CA ARG A 256 45.78 4.99 -25.79
C ARG A 256 46.43 4.82 -24.41
N LEU A 257 45.71 4.19 -23.47
CA LEU A 257 46.19 3.89 -22.12
C LEU A 257 47.42 2.95 -22.15
N PHE A 258 47.43 1.98 -23.07
CA PHE A 258 48.55 1.07 -23.23
C PHE A 258 49.84 1.77 -23.69
N ARG A 259 49.77 2.69 -24.66
CA ARG A 259 50.93 3.49 -25.10
C ARG A 259 51.50 4.33 -23.96
N GLU A 260 50.63 4.92 -23.15
CA GLU A 260 51.01 5.78 -22.04
C GLU A 260 51.71 4.99 -20.92
N PHE A 261 51.18 3.80 -20.59
CA PHE A 261 51.71 2.98 -19.52
C PHE A 261 53.09 2.37 -19.84
N TYR A 262 53.31 1.94 -21.08
CA TYR A 262 54.57 1.31 -21.52
C TYR A 262 55.53 2.26 -22.25
N LYS A 263 55.17 3.54 -22.40
CA LYS A 263 55.99 4.58 -23.06
C LYS A 263 56.53 4.14 -24.44
N LEU A 264 55.65 3.60 -25.27
CA LEU A 264 56.00 3.08 -26.59
C LEU A 264 55.96 4.18 -27.66
N ASP A 265 57.05 4.33 -28.41
CA ASP A 265 57.24 5.35 -29.46
C ASP A 265 56.76 4.92 -30.86
N ARG A 266 56.04 3.78 -30.98
CA ARG A 266 55.56 3.23 -32.27
C ARG A 266 54.05 3.01 -32.26
N ASP A 267 53.44 3.09 -33.44
CA ASP A 267 52.00 2.84 -33.63
C ASP A 267 51.67 1.35 -33.49
N ILE A 268 50.61 1.10 -32.72
CA ILE A 268 49.96 -0.19 -32.49
C ILE A 268 48.51 -0.09 -32.96
#